data_AF-A0A0H3ZVE5-F1
#
_entry.id   AF-A0A0H3ZVE5-F1
#
_cell.length_a   1.000
_cell.length_b   1.000
_cell.length_c   1.000
_cell.angle_alpha   90.00
_cell.angle_beta   90.00
_cell.angle_gamma   90.00
#
_symmetry.space_group_name_H-M   'P 1'
#
loop_
_entity.id
_entity.type
_entity.pdbx_description
1 polymer ?
#
loop_
_entity_poly.entity_id
_entity_poly.type
_entity_poly.pdbx_seq_one_letter_code
_entity_poly.pdbx_strand_id
1 'polypeptide(L)'
;MTDITSRNPVGGVSPRPKSQTSFQDRLADKLATILGEPDTAHLKSLISKLPNILGRTEQESLDLYADSLRTLLEKQAAFTGTAAVETAAHWMKSLQNQAVNGQTSPQDLINGVNKTLTYQFRTWFEKQLSDKVDNSLPTDFINQFRLGSQSSQEQQIANLDADALKQATAKIKVFINALSQQMSSSKVRENAISFLRNAFRNLGSVDINELNNSDYLLTKESFKAAVLAQLTKSLNNAGLTLSGSDAQLLANKITWLPGMSKQELRGALNDLVNQVKGQYANAYGAGSVSKLQIVLDAAIAKLRSSSTDITLSSLFSNMAVSLINTQVDAFYSSLHEVQKFQTPQQQVDQIKQHTARDIRFQFEKMMLRKDVGIDFATRHKKMMSNLAALKARLSKITEDEKKITVGTDGQRKADVKAEHSLTSRDLLSVIDSTIGDRFDERVLFSLNERRVNRLEKRNEKKEELQELTTKLKIFGQVQTTISTKLSEIINSSTGDGHYYPDRQHFTYKHFGYETQQKFEKGKEFKYLEKHITPRVGSDGVKYFTHKQFLENAGVTVSRDVYYNNTDNKYLSNFSSSVSSKSKPINDSVQLKTTALSDISSQYNATVEAMNKFVQKYHNILQAILRAI
;
A
#
# COMPACT_ATOMS: atom_id res chain seq x y z
N MET A 1 104.96 29.17 60.22
CA MET A 1 105.28 30.55 59.77
C MET A 1 104.02 31.11 59.13
N THR A 2 103.27 32.05 59.67
CA THR A 2 103.47 32.90 60.86
C THR A 2 102.08 33.28 61.35
N ASP A 3 101.95 33.30 62.67
CA ASP A 3 100.75 33.50 63.47
C ASP A 3 100.56 35.00 63.76
N ILE A 4 99.33 35.55 63.68
CA ILE A 4 98.87 36.72 64.46
C ILE A 4 97.34 36.62 64.73
N THR A 5 97.02 36.50 66.02
CA THR A 5 95.77 36.69 66.80
C THR A 5 94.96 37.97 66.49
N SER A 6 93.65 38.19 66.76
CA SER A 6 92.72 37.75 67.83
C SER A 6 91.22 38.08 67.54
N ARG A 7 90.31 37.21 68.04
CA ARG A 7 88.98 37.41 68.70
C ARG A 7 87.83 38.30 68.11
N ASN A 8 86.77 37.58 67.70
CA ASN A 8 85.28 37.74 67.76
C ASN A 8 84.60 39.08 68.14
N PRO A 9 83.39 39.33 67.57
CA PRO A 9 82.16 39.06 68.34
C PRO A 9 81.01 38.37 67.57
N VAL A 10 80.07 37.87 68.37
CA VAL A 10 78.82 37.15 68.07
C VAL A 10 77.85 37.97 67.19
N GLY A 11 77.13 37.31 66.27
CA GLY A 11 76.00 37.94 65.58
C GLY A 11 75.24 37.04 64.58
N GLY A 12 74.21 36.34 65.08
CA GLY A 12 72.92 36.12 64.41
C GLY A 12 72.88 35.52 62.99
N VAL A 13 72.53 34.23 62.93
CA VAL A 13 71.87 33.65 61.74
C VAL A 13 70.48 34.28 61.62
N SER A 14 70.30 35.16 60.64
CA SER A 14 68.99 35.64 60.23
C SER A 14 68.32 34.56 59.38
N PRO A 15 67.11 34.06 59.72
CA PRO A 15 66.37 33.16 58.84
C PRO A 15 65.94 33.91 57.58
N ARG A 16 66.16 33.30 56.42
CA ARG A 16 65.58 33.70 55.12
C ARG A 16 64.08 33.98 55.29
N PRO A 17 63.52 35.08 54.76
CA PRO A 17 62.08 35.30 54.75
C PRO A 17 61.40 34.20 53.93
N LYS A 18 60.39 33.52 54.51
CA LYS A 18 59.48 32.65 53.76
C LYS A 18 58.79 33.51 52.68
N SER A 19 58.86 33.10 51.42
CA SER A 19 58.12 33.75 50.34
C SER A 19 56.64 33.76 50.68
N GLN A 20 56.01 34.94 50.73
CA GLN A 20 54.55 35.04 50.82
C GLN A 20 53.95 34.35 49.59
N THR A 21 53.29 33.21 49.80
CA THR A 21 52.49 32.52 48.78
C THR A 21 51.40 33.48 48.28
N SER A 22 51.32 33.66 46.96
CA SER A 22 50.32 34.54 46.35
C SER A 22 48.89 34.06 46.69
N PHE A 23 47.90 34.95 46.60
CA PHE A 23 46.49 34.56 46.76
C PHE A 23 46.12 33.42 45.82
N GLN A 24 46.63 33.46 44.58
CA GLN A 24 46.37 32.48 43.54
C GLN A 24 46.98 31.10 43.86
N ASP A 25 48.17 31.07 44.46
CA ASP A 25 48.79 29.81 44.91
C ASP A 25 47.99 29.18 46.06
N ARG A 26 47.58 30.01 47.04
CA ARG A 26 46.72 29.55 48.15
C ARG A 26 45.34 29.10 47.69
N LEU A 27 44.78 29.74 46.66
CA LEU A 27 43.55 29.32 46.02
C LEU A 27 43.74 27.98 45.30
N ALA A 28 44.83 27.80 44.55
CA ALA A 28 45.13 26.53 43.90
C ALA A 28 45.24 25.39 44.93
N ASP A 29 45.98 25.57 46.02
CA ASP A 29 46.10 24.58 47.10
C ASP A 29 44.73 24.22 47.71
N LYS A 30 43.89 25.24 47.94
CA LYS A 30 42.52 25.06 48.46
C LYS A 30 41.66 24.24 47.48
N LEU A 31 41.68 24.56 46.19
CA LEU A 31 40.89 23.85 45.19
C LEU A 31 41.41 22.43 44.91
N ALA A 32 42.72 22.17 45.12
CA ALA A 32 43.30 20.83 45.03
C ALA A 32 42.68 19.84 46.01
N THR A 33 42.21 20.31 47.18
CA THR A 33 41.48 19.46 48.13
C THR A 33 40.11 18.99 47.62
N ILE A 34 39.58 19.64 46.57
CA ILE A 34 38.25 19.35 45.99
C ILE A 34 38.40 18.59 44.66
N LEU A 35 39.30 19.04 43.77
CA LEU A 35 39.48 18.48 42.43
C LEU A 35 40.57 17.39 42.37
N GLY A 36 41.46 17.34 43.35
CA GLY A 36 42.72 16.60 43.26
C GLY A 36 43.82 17.40 42.55
N GLU A 37 45.06 17.01 42.82
CA GLU A 37 46.28 17.64 42.27
C GLU A 37 46.34 17.66 40.73
N PRO A 38 46.03 16.57 40.00
CA PRO A 38 46.16 16.56 38.54
C PRO A 38 45.20 17.52 37.84
N ASP A 39 43.94 17.56 38.27
CA ASP A 39 42.91 18.42 37.69
C ASP A 39 43.17 19.89 38.05
N THR A 40 43.65 20.17 39.25
CA THR A 40 44.03 21.53 39.67
C THR A 40 45.23 22.04 38.87
N ALA A 41 46.22 21.19 38.61
CA ALA A 41 47.34 21.53 37.74
C ALA A 41 46.87 21.88 36.31
N HIS A 42 45.87 21.15 35.78
CA HIS A 42 45.27 21.44 34.48
C HIS A 42 44.55 22.81 34.44
N LEU A 43 43.96 23.23 35.56
CA LEU A 43 43.23 24.50 35.67
C LEU A 43 44.08 25.67 36.14
N LYS A 44 45.38 25.49 36.41
CA LYS A 44 46.27 26.51 36.99
C LYS A 44 46.22 27.87 36.28
N SER A 45 46.20 27.87 34.94
CA SER A 45 46.10 29.10 34.14
C SER A 45 44.74 29.81 34.26
N LEU A 46 43.67 29.10 34.60
CA LEU A 46 42.34 29.68 34.85
C LEU A 46 42.26 30.19 36.29
N ILE A 47 42.78 29.43 37.24
CA ILE A 47 42.84 29.82 38.66
C ILE A 47 43.62 31.13 38.83
N SER A 48 44.75 31.28 38.13
CA SER A 48 45.58 32.49 38.20
C SER A 48 44.90 33.76 37.67
N LYS A 49 43.79 33.61 36.94
CA LYS A 49 43.02 34.70 36.31
C LYS A 49 41.67 34.95 36.98
N LEU A 50 41.37 34.27 38.09
CA LEU A 50 40.11 34.47 38.80
C LEU A 50 40.07 35.87 39.45
N PRO A 51 38.91 36.56 39.39
CA PRO A 51 38.76 37.92 39.90
C PRO A 51 38.80 37.97 41.44
N ASN A 52 39.10 39.13 42.00
CA ASN A 52 38.97 39.37 43.44
C ASN A 52 37.50 39.53 43.81
N ILE A 53 37.10 39.07 45.01
CA ILE A 53 35.72 39.19 45.48
C ILE A 53 35.55 40.52 46.24
N LEU A 54 34.62 41.35 45.76
CA LEU A 54 34.38 42.68 46.33
C LEU A 54 33.90 42.58 47.79
N GLY A 55 34.53 43.34 48.69
CA GLY A 55 34.10 43.49 50.09
C GLY A 55 34.33 42.25 50.97
N ARG A 56 35.22 41.34 50.56
CA ARG A 56 35.62 40.15 51.33
C ARG A 56 37.10 40.16 51.64
N THR A 57 37.45 39.56 52.78
CA THR A 57 38.84 39.26 53.12
C THR A 57 39.39 38.17 52.21
N GLU A 58 40.71 38.03 52.19
CA GLU A 58 41.39 36.96 51.45
C GLU A 58 40.88 35.58 51.86
N GLN A 59 40.76 35.30 53.16
CA GLN A 59 40.28 34.02 53.67
C GLN A 59 38.82 33.75 53.29
N GLU A 60 37.93 34.74 53.47
CA GLU A 60 36.52 34.62 53.05
C GLU A 60 36.39 34.39 51.53
N SER A 61 37.30 34.97 50.74
CA SER A 61 37.32 34.76 49.29
C SER A 61 37.75 33.34 48.92
N LEU A 62 38.79 32.81 49.56
CA LEU A 62 39.23 31.42 49.38
C LEU A 62 38.13 30.42 49.76
N ASP A 63 37.46 30.66 50.89
CA ASP A 63 36.36 29.82 51.36
C ASP A 63 35.17 29.88 50.40
N LEU A 64 34.77 31.08 49.95
CA LEU A 64 33.64 31.24 49.05
C LEU A 64 33.88 30.59 47.66
N TYR A 65 35.10 30.68 47.11
CA TYR A 65 35.47 29.96 45.89
C TYR A 65 35.43 28.44 46.08
N ALA A 66 35.95 27.94 47.19
CA ALA A 66 35.96 26.51 47.51
C ALA A 66 34.53 25.96 47.70
N ASP A 67 33.67 26.66 48.45
CA ASP A 67 32.30 26.24 48.71
C ASP A 67 31.42 26.32 47.44
N SER A 68 31.65 27.33 46.60
CA SER A 68 30.98 27.43 45.29
C SER A 68 31.39 26.31 44.36
N LEU A 69 32.68 25.94 44.33
CA LEU A 69 33.15 24.80 43.55
C LEU A 69 32.60 23.48 44.08
N ARG A 70 32.58 23.29 45.41
CA ARG A 70 31.99 22.10 46.02
C ARG A 70 30.51 21.96 45.64
N THR A 71 29.74 23.03 45.80
CA THR A 71 28.32 23.08 45.42
C THR A 71 28.12 22.78 43.93
N LEU A 72 28.98 23.34 43.07
CA LEU A 72 28.95 23.10 41.62
C LEU A 72 29.16 21.61 41.32
N LEU A 73 30.19 20.98 41.89
CA LEU A 73 30.52 19.57 41.60
C LEU A 73 29.49 18.61 42.20
N GLU A 74 28.99 18.89 43.40
CA GLU A 74 27.92 18.10 44.03
C GLU A 74 26.66 18.08 43.17
N LYS A 75 26.21 19.26 42.69
CA LYS A 75 25.05 19.35 41.79
C LYS A 75 25.35 18.79 40.40
N GLN A 76 26.57 18.97 39.88
CA GLN A 76 26.97 18.46 38.56
C GLN A 76 26.93 16.93 38.48
N ALA A 77 27.11 16.22 39.60
CA ALA A 77 26.99 14.76 39.64
C ALA A 77 25.61 14.24 39.16
N ALA A 78 24.59 15.09 39.11
CA ALA A 78 23.29 14.75 38.50
C ALA A 78 23.37 14.56 36.97
N PHE A 79 24.37 15.14 36.31
CA PHE A 79 24.59 15.11 34.86
C PHE A 79 25.70 14.11 34.50
N THR A 80 25.33 13.02 33.84
CA THR A 80 26.29 11.97 33.45
C THR A 80 27.05 12.35 32.19
N GLY A 81 28.35 12.03 32.14
CA GLY A 81 29.18 12.22 30.94
C GLY A 81 29.81 13.60 30.83
N THR A 82 29.91 14.33 31.94
CA THR A 82 30.66 15.59 32.06
C THR A 82 31.75 15.41 33.11
N ALA A 83 32.99 15.78 32.80
CA ALA A 83 34.09 15.66 33.74
C ALA A 83 34.08 16.82 34.75
N ALA A 84 34.49 16.55 35.99
CA ALA A 84 34.60 17.56 37.04
C ALA A 84 35.56 18.70 36.64
N VAL A 85 36.70 18.35 36.03
CA VAL A 85 37.69 19.32 35.52
C VAL A 85 37.12 20.23 34.43
N GLU A 86 36.33 19.70 33.49
CA GLU A 86 35.69 20.49 32.42
C GLU A 86 34.62 21.43 32.99
N THR A 87 33.87 20.94 33.98
CA THR A 87 32.86 21.70 34.72
C THR A 87 33.49 22.91 35.41
N ALA A 88 34.55 22.65 36.18
CA ALA A 88 35.30 23.68 36.89
C ALA A 88 35.92 24.68 35.90
N ALA A 89 36.49 24.21 34.79
CA ALA A 89 37.03 25.08 33.74
C ALA A 89 35.97 26.02 33.15
N HIS A 90 34.77 25.49 32.85
CA HIS A 90 33.69 26.30 32.28
C HIS A 90 33.21 27.37 33.26
N TRP A 91 33.03 27.02 34.53
CA TRP A 91 32.67 27.97 35.57
C TRP A 91 33.73 29.07 35.74
N MET A 92 35.01 28.71 35.85
CA MET A 92 36.11 29.68 35.99
C MET A 92 36.18 30.64 34.79
N LYS A 93 36.02 30.13 33.56
CA LYS A 93 35.94 30.97 32.35
C LYS A 93 34.73 31.90 32.36
N SER A 94 33.57 31.41 32.79
CA SER A 94 32.37 32.24 32.92
C SER A 94 32.58 33.41 33.89
N LEU A 95 33.27 33.18 35.02
CA LEU A 95 33.57 34.22 35.99
C LEU A 95 34.57 35.25 35.45
N GLN A 96 35.62 34.80 34.75
CA GLN A 96 36.58 35.69 34.10
C GLN A 96 35.91 36.64 33.11
N ASN A 97 34.94 36.13 32.33
CA ASN A 97 34.21 36.92 31.34
C ASN A 97 33.18 37.89 31.97
N GLN A 98 32.75 37.63 33.21
CA GLN A 98 31.76 38.45 33.92
C GLN A 98 32.41 39.46 34.87
N ALA A 99 33.73 39.38 35.08
CA ALA A 99 34.46 40.29 35.95
C ALA A 99 34.49 41.70 35.36
N VAL A 100 34.14 42.70 36.18
CA VAL A 100 34.27 44.11 35.84
C VAL A 100 35.48 44.65 36.59
N ASN A 101 36.46 45.21 35.87
CA ASN A 101 37.72 45.71 36.45
C ASN A 101 38.48 44.67 37.30
N GLY A 102 38.40 43.38 36.94
CA GLY A 102 39.05 42.29 37.69
C GLY A 102 38.40 41.96 39.04
N GLN A 103 37.19 42.45 39.29
CA GLN A 103 36.41 42.19 40.50
C GLN A 103 35.08 41.49 40.17
N THR A 104 34.60 40.71 41.13
CA THR A 104 33.29 40.03 41.08
C THR A 104 32.57 40.17 42.41
N SER A 105 31.23 40.26 42.42
CA SER A 105 30.49 40.24 43.68
C SER A 105 30.31 38.80 44.20
N PRO A 106 30.08 38.60 45.51
CA PRO A 106 29.72 37.28 46.04
C PRO A 106 28.50 36.64 45.33
N GLN A 107 27.53 37.47 44.92
CA GLN A 107 26.33 37.01 44.22
C GLN A 107 26.65 36.57 42.79
N ASP A 108 27.58 37.23 42.11
CA ASP A 108 28.00 36.85 40.76
C ASP A 108 28.71 35.49 40.74
N LEU A 109 29.40 35.15 41.82
CA LEU A 109 30.01 33.83 41.97
C LEU A 109 28.96 32.71 42.02
N ILE A 110 27.92 32.89 42.85
CA ILE A 110 26.78 31.98 42.97
C ILE A 110 26.00 31.92 41.64
N ASN A 111 25.76 33.07 41.01
CA ASN A 111 25.12 33.14 39.70
C ASN A 111 25.95 32.39 38.63
N GLY A 112 27.28 32.47 38.71
CA GLY A 112 28.20 31.74 37.83
C GLY A 112 28.07 30.22 37.98
N VAL A 113 27.92 29.71 39.21
CA VAL A 113 27.64 28.28 39.46
C VAL A 113 26.33 27.88 38.79
N ASN A 114 25.25 28.62 39.04
CA ASN A 114 23.92 28.30 38.50
C ASN A 114 23.88 28.39 36.97
N LYS A 115 24.53 29.39 36.35
CA LYS A 115 24.67 29.49 34.89
C LYS A 115 25.42 28.30 34.30
N THR A 116 26.49 27.85 34.97
CA THR A 116 27.28 26.69 34.53
C THR A 116 26.43 25.42 34.59
N LEU A 117 25.72 25.20 35.70
CA LEU A 117 24.81 24.04 35.86
C LEU A 117 23.66 24.08 34.85
N THR A 118 23.09 25.25 34.56
CA THR A 118 22.06 25.42 33.52
C THR A 118 22.57 25.00 32.15
N TYR A 119 23.76 25.47 31.77
CA TYR A 119 24.39 25.06 30.50
C TYR A 119 24.60 23.54 30.45
N GLN A 120 25.12 22.96 31.54
CA GLN A 120 25.35 21.52 31.61
C GLN A 120 24.05 20.71 31.53
N PHE A 121 23.00 21.15 32.21
CA PHE A 121 21.69 20.52 32.11
C PHE A 121 21.19 20.49 30.66
N ARG A 122 21.28 21.63 29.95
CA ARG A 122 20.83 21.74 28.55
C ARG A 122 21.61 20.80 27.65
N THR A 123 22.94 20.90 27.66
CA THR A 123 23.81 20.04 26.84
C THR A 123 23.64 18.56 27.19
N TRP A 124 23.49 18.23 28.47
CA TRP A 124 23.23 16.87 28.90
C TRP A 124 21.91 16.34 28.33
N PHE A 125 20.81 17.09 28.44
CA PHE A 125 19.51 16.66 27.95
C PHE A 125 19.49 16.56 26.41
N GLU A 126 20.05 17.55 25.71
CA GLU A 126 20.24 17.51 24.25
C GLU A 126 20.96 16.23 23.81
N LYS A 127 22.10 15.94 24.46
CA LYS A 127 22.89 14.74 24.19
C LYS A 127 22.10 13.46 24.48
N GLN A 128 21.34 13.41 25.57
CA GLN A 128 20.51 12.24 25.87
C GLN A 128 19.46 11.97 24.78
N LEU A 129 18.82 13.00 24.21
CA LEU A 129 17.85 12.83 23.12
C LEU A 129 18.54 12.44 21.81
N SER A 130 19.62 13.15 21.44
CA SER A 130 20.35 12.93 20.20
C SER A 130 20.99 11.55 20.14
N ASP A 131 21.69 11.15 21.20
CA ASP A 131 22.47 9.91 21.22
C ASP A 131 21.59 8.68 21.43
N LYS A 132 20.51 8.78 22.21
CA LYS A 132 19.68 7.62 22.59
C LYS A 132 18.40 7.46 21.78
N VAL A 133 17.83 8.55 21.27
CA VAL A 133 16.53 8.50 20.57
C VAL A 133 16.76 8.71 19.08
N ASP A 134 17.09 9.95 18.68
CA ASP A 134 17.40 10.31 17.30
C ASP A 134 17.99 11.73 17.23
N ASN A 135 19.04 11.92 16.44
CA ASN A 135 19.77 13.19 16.33
C ASN A 135 19.01 14.30 15.57
N SER A 136 17.89 13.96 14.95
CA SER A 136 17.06 14.92 14.19
C SER A 136 15.92 15.54 15.00
N LEU A 137 15.82 15.21 16.28
CA LEU A 137 14.78 15.74 17.16
C LEU A 137 15.06 17.21 17.54
N PRO A 138 14.04 18.09 17.47
CA PRO A 138 14.16 19.46 17.97
C PRO A 138 14.45 19.49 19.47
N THR A 139 15.40 20.34 19.89
CA THR A 139 15.80 20.48 21.30
C THR A 139 15.53 21.88 21.87
N ASP A 140 14.95 22.81 21.09
CA ASP A 140 14.75 24.20 21.50
C ASP A 140 13.97 24.34 22.82
N PHE A 141 13.01 23.44 23.06
CA PHE A 141 12.20 23.41 24.29
C PHE A 141 13.04 23.21 25.56
N ILE A 142 14.23 22.62 25.46
CA ILE A 142 15.13 22.33 26.60
C ILE A 142 15.58 23.65 27.27
N ASN A 143 15.72 24.72 26.49
CA ASN A 143 16.07 26.04 27.00
C ASN A 143 15.00 26.62 27.95
N GLN A 144 13.75 26.17 27.83
CA GLN A 144 12.61 26.61 28.62
C GLN A 144 12.06 25.49 29.52
N PHE A 145 12.75 24.35 29.59
CA PHE A 145 12.34 23.21 30.39
C PHE A 145 12.42 23.53 31.88
N ARG A 146 11.31 23.29 32.59
CA ARG A 146 11.16 23.65 33.99
C ARG A 146 11.60 22.52 34.90
N LEU A 147 12.54 22.82 35.78
CA LEU A 147 12.97 21.99 36.90
C LEU A 147 12.31 22.41 38.22
N GLY A 148 11.68 23.59 38.26
CA GLY A 148 10.99 24.14 39.43
C GLY A 148 10.07 25.30 39.06
N SER A 149 9.53 25.99 40.07
CA SER A 149 8.51 27.04 39.90
C SER A 149 9.04 28.45 39.59
N GLN A 150 10.37 28.65 39.61
CA GLN A 150 10.98 29.97 39.39
C GLN A 150 10.93 30.38 37.92
N SER A 151 11.09 31.68 37.64
CA SER A 151 10.91 32.23 36.29
C SER A 151 12.06 31.91 35.33
N SER A 152 13.28 31.69 35.83
CA SER A 152 14.44 31.31 35.02
C SER A 152 15.01 29.95 35.43
N GLN A 153 15.62 29.23 34.48
CA GLN A 153 16.21 27.92 34.74
C GLN A 153 17.38 27.98 35.73
N GLU A 154 18.15 29.08 35.72
CA GLU A 154 19.20 29.35 36.69
C GLU A 154 18.63 29.47 38.11
N GLN A 155 17.51 30.19 38.29
CA GLN A 155 16.85 30.32 39.59
C GLN A 155 16.24 29.00 40.05
N GLN A 156 15.70 28.20 39.12
CA GLN A 156 15.19 26.87 39.42
C GLN A 156 16.32 25.95 39.92
N ILE A 157 17.47 25.92 39.26
CA ILE A 157 18.63 25.13 39.68
C ILE A 157 19.23 25.64 40.99
N ALA A 158 19.23 26.95 41.22
CA ALA A 158 19.68 27.54 42.47
C ALA A 158 18.91 26.97 43.66
N ASN A 159 17.58 26.85 43.52
CA ASN A 159 16.67 26.39 44.57
C ASN A 159 16.59 24.87 44.75
N LEU A 160 17.21 24.08 43.87
CA LEU A 160 17.29 22.62 44.01
C LEU A 160 18.60 22.24 44.69
N ASP A 161 18.54 21.40 45.72
CA ASP A 161 19.73 20.73 46.22
C ASP A 161 20.21 19.62 45.26
N ALA A 162 21.36 19.02 45.56
CA ALA A 162 21.97 18.00 44.70
C ALA A 162 21.07 16.76 44.54
N ASP A 163 20.38 16.33 45.59
CA ASP A 163 19.50 15.16 45.57
C ASP A 163 18.23 15.42 44.76
N ALA A 164 17.61 16.59 44.91
CA ALA A 164 16.45 17.00 44.15
C ALA A 164 16.78 17.13 42.66
N LEU A 165 17.94 17.69 42.32
CA LEU A 165 18.42 17.77 40.94
C LEU A 165 18.67 16.37 40.35
N LYS A 166 19.29 15.47 41.12
CA LYS A 166 19.53 14.07 40.72
C LYS A 166 18.22 13.31 40.51
N GLN A 167 17.21 13.55 41.33
CA GLN A 167 15.87 12.98 41.14
C GLN A 167 15.19 13.53 39.88
N ALA A 168 15.30 14.82 39.61
CA ALA A 168 14.74 15.45 38.41
C ALA A 168 15.37 14.86 37.13
N THR A 169 16.71 14.76 37.07
CA THR A 169 17.39 14.17 35.92
C THR A 169 17.12 12.68 35.78
N ALA A 170 16.94 11.94 36.89
CA ALA A 170 16.53 10.53 36.85
C ALA A 170 15.16 10.34 36.18
N LYS A 171 14.17 11.19 36.49
CA LYS A 171 12.84 11.14 35.84
C LYS A 171 12.93 11.42 34.34
N ILE A 172 13.75 12.40 33.92
CA ILE A 172 14.01 12.67 32.51
C ILE A 172 14.68 11.46 31.83
N LYS A 173 15.65 10.81 32.48
CA LYS A 173 16.28 9.58 31.95
C LYS A 173 15.29 8.46 31.74
N VAL A 174 14.35 8.24 32.67
CA VAL A 174 13.30 7.21 32.52
C VAL A 174 12.46 7.48 31.28
N PHE A 175 12.04 8.73 31.08
CA PHE A 175 11.30 9.14 29.89
C PHE A 175 12.08 8.87 28.59
N ILE A 176 13.36 9.30 28.52
CA ILE A 176 14.21 9.11 27.35
C ILE A 176 14.48 7.63 27.08
N ASN A 177 14.74 6.83 28.12
CA ASN A 177 14.99 5.39 27.98
C ASN A 177 13.75 4.67 27.45
N ALA A 178 12.54 5.06 27.86
CA ALA A 178 11.31 4.51 27.32
C ALA A 178 11.18 4.79 25.81
N LEU A 179 11.46 6.03 25.37
CA LEU A 179 11.50 6.38 23.95
C LEU A 179 12.55 5.56 23.19
N SER A 180 13.78 5.51 23.71
CA SER A 180 14.92 4.80 23.11
C SER A 180 14.63 3.30 22.91
N GLN A 181 14.07 2.64 23.93
CA GLN A 181 13.70 1.23 23.85
C GLN A 181 12.70 0.98 22.72
N GLN A 182 11.68 1.83 22.59
CA GLN A 182 10.65 1.68 21.56
C GLN A 182 11.20 2.01 20.16
N MET A 183 12.05 3.03 20.06
CA MET A 183 12.70 3.48 18.83
C MET A 183 13.84 2.57 18.35
N SER A 184 14.15 1.51 19.10
CA SER A 184 15.11 0.47 18.68
C SER A 184 14.57 -0.40 17.54
N SER A 185 13.25 -0.47 17.38
CA SER A 185 12.63 -1.10 16.21
C SER A 185 12.69 -0.16 15.01
N SER A 186 13.35 -0.59 13.92
CA SER A 186 13.47 0.19 12.68
C SER A 186 12.11 0.61 12.12
N LYS A 187 11.12 -0.29 12.16
CA LYS A 187 9.76 -0.02 11.68
C LYS A 187 9.03 1.02 12.53
N VAL A 188 9.19 0.94 13.86
CA VAL A 188 8.59 1.92 14.77
C VAL A 188 9.28 3.28 14.58
N ARG A 189 10.61 3.30 14.48
CA ARG A 189 11.40 4.52 14.24
C ARG A 189 10.95 5.25 12.98
N GLU A 190 10.84 4.53 11.86
CA GLU A 190 10.40 5.09 10.57
C GLU A 190 9.02 5.79 10.69
N ASN A 191 8.12 5.19 11.46
CA ASN A 191 6.75 5.67 11.64
C ASN A 191 6.63 6.78 12.70
N ALA A 192 7.44 6.73 13.76
CA ALA A 192 7.35 7.63 14.91
C ALA A 192 8.13 8.93 14.73
N ILE A 193 9.18 8.95 13.90
CA ILE A 193 10.10 10.09 13.84
C ILE A 193 9.41 11.40 13.44
N SER A 194 8.45 11.36 12.51
CA SER A 194 7.69 12.55 12.11
C SER A 194 6.80 13.06 13.23
N PHE A 195 6.17 12.15 13.99
CA PHE A 195 5.34 12.50 15.13
C PHE A 195 6.19 13.10 16.25
N LEU A 196 7.31 12.47 16.60
CA LEU A 196 8.24 13.01 17.60
C LEU A 196 8.75 14.39 17.20
N ARG A 197 9.23 14.59 15.97
CA ARG A 197 9.67 15.91 15.50
C ARG A 197 8.58 16.96 15.63
N ASN A 198 7.34 16.62 15.27
CA ASN A 198 6.20 17.53 15.41
C ASN A 198 5.89 17.82 16.89
N ALA A 199 5.82 16.78 17.73
CA ALA A 199 5.54 16.91 19.15
C ALA A 199 6.60 17.78 19.84
N PHE A 200 7.89 17.47 19.69
CA PHE A 200 8.99 18.22 20.29
C PHE A 200 9.10 19.66 19.78
N ARG A 201 8.80 19.93 18.50
CA ARG A 201 8.78 21.30 17.96
C ARG A 201 7.70 22.18 18.59
N ASN A 202 6.58 21.57 18.99
CA ASN A 202 5.44 22.29 19.57
C ASN A 202 5.48 22.33 21.10
N LEU A 203 6.53 21.80 21.73
CA LEU A 203 6.71 21.94 23.18
C LEU A 203 7.15 23.38 23.50
N GLY A 204 6.36 24.04 24.34
CA GLY A 204 6.77 25.29 24.99
C GLY A 204 7.53 25.03 26.28
N SER A 205 7.35 25.92 27.26
CA SER A 205 7.87 25.70 28.62
C SER A 205 7.08 24.59 29.30
N VAL A 206 7.74 23.47 29.57
CA VAL A 206 7.15 22.25 30.16
C VAL A 206 8.05 21.67 31.25
N ASP A 207 7.47 20.96 32.20
CA ASP A 207 8.19 20.09 33.13
C ASP A 207 8.02 18.59 32.80
N ILE A 208 8.66 17.72 33.58
CA ILE A 208 8.60 16.26 33.33
C ILE A 208 7.21 15.66 33.59
N ASN A 209 6.43 16.22 34.51
CA ASN A 209 5.08 15.75 34.81
C ASN A 209 4.13 16.16 33.69
N GLU A 210 4.24 17.38 33.20
CA GLU A 210 3.48 17.88 32.05
C GLU A 210 3.84 17.13 30.77
N LEU A 211 5.12 16.82 30.54
CA LEU A 211 5.52 15.94 29.44
C LEU A 211 4.87 14.56 29.55
N ASN A 212 4.91 13.93 30.73
CA ASN A 212 4.36 12.60 30.93
C ASN A 212 2.83 12.56 30.79
N ASN A 213 2.16 13.67 31.09
CA ASN A 213 0.71 13.84 31.00
C ASN A 213 0.27 14.58 29.72
N SER A 214 1.18 14.83 28.79
CA SER A 214 0.91 15.63 27.60
C SER A 214 -0.07 14.96 26.64
N ASP A 215 -1.00 15.75 26.12
CA ASP A 215 -1.89 15.33 25.03
C ASP A 215 -1.18 15.30 23.68
N TYR A 216 -0.05 15.99 23.57
CA TYR A 216 0.75 16.13 22.35
C TYR A 216 1.85 15.09 22.23
N LEU A 217 2.22 14.44 23.34
CA LEU A 217 3.24 13.40 23.37
C LEU A 217 2.81 12.29 24.34
N LEU A 218 2.13 11.27 23.80
CA LEU A 218 1.66 10.16 24.61
C LEU A 218 2.82 9.26 25.04
N THR A 219 3.03 9.12 26.35
CA THR A 219 3.89 8.08 26.93
C THR A 219 3.27 6.70 26.69
N LYS A 220 4.02 5.62 26.92
CA LYS A 220 3.49 4.26 26.71
C LYS A 220 2.17 4.01 27.46
N GLU A 221 2.09 4.42 28.72
CA GLU A 221 0.89 4.18 29.53
C GLU A 221 -0.26 5.12 29.15
N SER A 222 0.01 6.40 28.90
CA SER A 222 -1.05 7.32 28.44
C SER A 222 -1.53 6.99 27.03
N PHE A 223 -0.66 6.45 26.16
CA PHE A 223 -1.02 5.93 24.85
C PHE A 223 -1.95 4.73 24.97
N LYS A 224 -1.64 3.74 25.80
CA LYS A 224 -2.55 2.59 26.03
C LYS A 224 -3.91 3.03 26.53
N ALA A 225 -3.95 3.93 27.51
CA ALA A 225 -5.19 4.47 28.04
C ALA A 225 -5.99 5.23 26.96
N ALA A 226 -5.31 6.05 26.15
CA ALA A 226 -5.93 6.77 25.05
C ALA A 226 -6.45 5.82 23.95
N VAL A 227 -5.70 4.77 23.62
CA VAL A 227 -6.12 3.73 22.67
C VAL A 227 -7.36 3.00 23.17
N LEU A 228 -7.40 2.59 24.44
CA LEU A 228 -8.56 1.94 25.04
C LEU A 228 -9.82 2.81 24.93
N ALA A 229 -9.72 4.06 25.39
CA ALA A 229 -10.84 5.00 25.38
C ALA A 229 -11.31 5.29 23.95
N GLN A 230 -10.36 5.53 23.04
CA GLN A 230 -10.67 5.93 21.68
C GLN A 230 -11.14 4.76 20.80
N LEU A 231 -10.61 3.54 20.97
CA LEU A 231 -11.12 2.33 20.29
C LEU A 231 -12.58 2.10 20.65
N THR A 232 -12.89 2.10 21.95
CA THR A 232 -14.25 1.90 22.45
C THR A 232 -15.19 2.94 21.84
N LYS A 233 -14.79 4.22 21.86
CA LYS A 233 -15.58 5.31 21.27
C LYS A 233 -15.75 5.18 19.76
N SER A 234 -14.68 4.98 19.00
CA SER A 234 -14.72 4.90 17.54
C SER A 234 -15.51 3.69 17.04
N LEU A 235 -15.37 2.53 17.69
CA LEU A 235 -16.11 1.33 17.34
C LEU A 235 -17.60 1.47 17.70
N ASN A 236 -17.94 2.00 18.88
CA ASN A 236 -19.32 2.27 19.25
C ASN A 236 -20.00 3.25 18.28
N ASN A 237 -19.31 4.33 17.88
CA ASN A 237 -19.80 5.26 16.86
C ASN A 237 -20.01 4.59 15.49
N ALA A 238 -19.23 3.54 15.20
CA ALA A 238 -19.40 2.73 14.01
C ALA A 238 -20.56 1.71 14.11
N GLY A 239 -21.15 1.55 15.31
CA GLY A 239 -22.22 0.57 15.60
C GLY A 239 -21.69 -0.78 16.10
N LEU A 240 -20.39 -0.89 16.36
CA LEU A 240 -19.74 -2.11 16.84
C LEU A 240 -19.69 -2.12 18.37
N THR A 241 -19.79 -3.30 18.95
CA THR A 241 -19.70 -3.50 20.40
C THR A 241 -18.34 -4.06 20.78
N LEU A 242 -17.72 -3.51 21.82
CA LEU A 242 -16.46 -4.01 22.36
C LEU A 242 -16.59 -4.15 23.88
N SER A 243 -16.36 -5.35 24.40
CA SER A 243 -16.36 -5.58 25.85
C SER A 243 -15.18 -4.87 26.52
N GLY A 244 -15.30 -4.53 27.81
CA GLY A 244 -14.22 -3.89 28.55
C GLY A 244 -12.93 -4.72 28.58
N SER A 245 -13.05 -6.04 28.72
CA SER A 245 -11.90 -6.96 28.67
C SER A 245 -11.23 -7.00 27.29
N ASP A 246 -12.02 -6.92 26.21
CA ASP A 246 -11.47 -6.94 24.85
C ASP A 246 -10.82 -5.60 24.48
N ALA A 247 -11.40 -4.49 24.91
CA ALA A 247 -10.79 -3.18 24.78
C ALA A 247 -9.44 -3.11 25.49
N GLN A 248 -9.35 -3.67 26.71
CA GLN A 248 -8.11 -3.75 27.45
C GLN A 248 -7.08 -4.65 26.77
N LEU A 249 -7.49 -5.81 26.27
CA LEU A 249 -6.63 -6.72 25.52
C LEU A 249 -6.03 -6.03 24.28
N LEU A 250 -6.88 -5.37 23.48
CA LEU A 250 -6.43 -4.66 22.28
C LEU A 250 -5.47 -3.53 22.63
N ALA A 251 -5.80 -2.69 23.63
CA ALA A 251 -4.93 -1.61 24.06
C ALA A 251 -3.56 -2.10 24.54
N ASN A 252 -3.50 -3.24 25.23
CA ASN A 252 -2.26 -3.85 25.68
C ASN A 252 -1.42 -4.43 24.55
N LYS A 253 -2.05 -4.94 23.48
CA LYS A 253 -1.39 -5.56 22.32
C LYS A 253 -0.99 -4.56 21.25
N ILE A 254 -1.54 -3.35 21.26
CA ILE A 254 -1.20 -2.33 20.27
C ILE A 254 0.17 -1.75 20.59
N THR A 255 1.10 -1.89 19.64
CA THR A 255 2.44 -1.33 19.72
C THR A 255 2.37 0.19 19.90
N TRP A 256 3.04 0.70 20.94
CA TRP A 256 3.15 2.13 21.19
C TRP A 256 3.89 2.82 20.03
N LEU A 257 3.32 3.91 19.52
CA LEU A 257 3.94 4.77 18.53
C LEU A 257 4.34 6.10 19.19
N PRO A 258 5.63 6.28 19.53
CA PRO A 258 6.09 7.49 20.21
C PRO A 258 5.78 8.77 19.45
N GLY A 259 5.47 9.83 20.21
CA GLY A 259 5.21 11.17 19.68
C GLY A 259 3.81 11.39 19.10
N MET A 260 2.98 10.35 18.96
CA MET A 260 1.60 10.52 18.52
C MET A 260 0.78 11.23 19.59
N SER A 261 0.08 12.29 19.20
CA SER A 261 -0.86 13.03 20.06
C SER A 261 -2.22 12.32 20.18
N LYS A 262 -3.03 12.70 21.19
CA LYS A 262 -4.42 12.22 21.31
C LYS A 262 -5.27 12.57 20.09
N GLN A 263 -5.06 13.75 19.51
CA GLN A 263 -5.80 14.19 18.34
C GLN A 263 -5.44 13.38 17.09
N GLU A 264 -4.15 13.11 16.87
CA GLU A 264 -3.68 12.27 15.76
C GLU A 264 -4.18 10.84 15.91
N LEU A 265 -4.11 10.27 17.12
CA LEU A 265 -4.65 8.94 17.43
C LEU A 265 -6.15 8.86 17.15
N ARG A 266 -6.91 9.86 17.61
CA ARG A 266 -8.35 9.96 17.35
C ARG A 266 -8.67 10.03 15.86
N GLY A 267 -7.95 10.88 15.12
CA GLY A 267 -8.10 11.01 13.68
C GLY A 267 -7.82 9.69 12.97
N ALA A 268 -6.67 9.07 13.26
CA ALA A 268 -6.26 7.79 12.68
C ALA A 268 -7.27 6.67 12.96
N LEU A 269 -7.71 6.52 14.21
CA LEU A 269 -8.71 5.51 14.60
C LEU A 269 -10.04 5.69 13.87
N ASN A 270 -10.55 6.92 13.81
CA ASN A 270 -11.80 7.22 13.12
C ASN A 270 -11.69 6.90 11.62
N ASP A 271 -10.58 7.29 10.98
CA ASP A 271 -10.36 6.99 9.57
C ASP A 271 -10.32 5.48 9.34
N LEU A 272 -9.49 4.74 10.08
CA LEU A 272 -9.35 3.29 9.93
C LEU A 272 -10.68 2.55 10.12
N VAL A 273 -11.44 2.88 11.17
CA VAL A 273 -12.75 2.27 11.44
C VAL A 273 -13.75 2.58 10.32
N ASN A 274 -13.83 3.85 9.89
CA ASN A 274 -14.77 4.26 8.84
C ASN A 274 -14.45 3.61 7.50
N GLN A 275 -13.17 3.42 7.17
CA GLN A 275 -12.76 2.74 5.95
C GLN A 275 -13.19 1.27 5.93
N VAL A 276 -13.01 0.54 7.04
CA VAL A 276 -13.49 -0.85 7.12
C VAL A 276 -15.01 -0.90 7.11
N LYS A 277 -15.69 -0.04 7.89
CA LYS A 277 -17.16 0.06 7.89
C LYS A 277 -17.72 0.29 6.49
N GLY A 278 -17.14 1.23 5.75
CA GLY A 278 -17.54 1.54 4.37
C GLY A 278 -17.42 0.34 3.43
N GLN A 279 -16.36 -0.45 3.54
CA GLN A 279 -16.19 -1.66 2.73
C GLN A 279 -17.26 -2.73 3.01
N TYR A 280 -17.58 -2.97 4.29
CA TYR A 280 -18.62 -3.93 4.65
C TYR A 280 -20.00 -3.44 4.20
N ALA A 281 -20.26 -2.13 4.31
CA ALA A 281 -21.47 -1.53 3.78
C ALA A 281 -21.59 -1.68 2.25
N ASN A 282 -20.49 -1.55 1.50
CA ASN A 282 -20.48 -1.81 0.06
C ASN A 282 -20.75 -3.29 -0.26
N ALA A 283 -20.22 -4.22 0.54
CA ALA A 283 -20.33 -5.65 0.29
C ALA A 283 -21.71 -6.23 0.62
N TYR A 284 -22.36 -5.72 1.67
CA TYR A 284 -23.52 -6.34 2.29
C TYR A 284 -24.68 -5.36 2.57
N GLY A 285 -24.54 -4.09 2.21
CA GLY A 285 -25.52 -3.02 2.48
C GLY A 285 -25.33 -2.29 3.81
N ALA A 286 -26.00 -1.16 3.99
CA ALA A 286 -25.80 -0.23 5.11
C ALA A 286 -26.07 -0.82 6.52
N GLY A 287 -26.86 -1.90 6.61
CA GLY A 287 -27.20 -2.57 7.88
C GLY A 287 -26.26 -3.72 8.28
N SER A 288 -25.14 -3.92 7.57
CA SER A 288 -24.29 -5.11 7.71
C SER A 288 -23.25 -5.07 8.84
N VAL A 289 -23.47 -4.22 9.85
CA VAL A 289 -22.57 -4.05 11.00
C VAL A 289 -22.35 -5.38 11.74
N SER A 290 -23.33 -6.27 11.77
CA SER A 290 -23.20 -7.62 12.35
C SER A 290 -22.13 -8.47 11.67
N LYS A 291 -21.95 -8.36 10.34
CA LYS A 291 -20.88 -9.06 9.62
C LYS A 291 -19.51 -8.51 9.99
N LEU A 292 -19.42 -7.20 10.16
CA LEU A 292 -18.19 -6.55 10.63
C LEU A 292 -17.87 -6.94 12.08
N GLN A 293 -18.88 -7.04 12.94
CA GLN A 293 -18.73 -7.51 14.32
C GLN A 293 -18.13 -8.91 14.38
N ILE A 294 -18.66 -9.86 13.60
CA ILE A 294 -18.13 -11.24 13.55
C ILE A 294 -16.63 -11.26 13.21
N VAL A 295 -16.19 -10.41 12.28
CA VAL A 295 -14.79 -10.35 11.86
C VAL A 295 -13.92 -9.68 12.92
N LEU A 296 -14.44 -8.66 13.61
CA LEU A 296 -13.77 -8.04 14.76
C LEU A 296 -13.58 -9.06 15.89
N ASP A 297 -14.63 -9.80 16.25
CA ASP A 297 -14.61 -10.81 17.31
C ASP A 297 -13.62 -11.93 16.97
N ALA A 298 -13.60 -12.38 15.71
CA ALA A 298 -12.63 -13.36 15.23
C ALA A 298 -11.18 -12.84 15.28
N ALA A 299 -10.96 -11.56 14.96
CA ALA A 299 -9.64 -10.94 15.08
C ALA A 299 -9.19 -10.86 16.55
N ILE A 300 -10.07 -10.47 17.46
CA ILE A 300 -9.81 -10.43 18.90
C ILE A 300 -9.49 -11.82 19.44
N ALA A 301 -10.27 -12.84 19.06
CA ALA A 301 -10.04 -14.22 19.48
C ALA A 301 -8.65 -14.73 19.08
N LYS A 302 -8.20 -14.43 17.85
CA LYS A 302 -6.84 -14.77 17.39
C LYS A 302 -5.74 -14.07 18.19
N LEU A 303 -5.98 -12.85 18.65
CA LEU A 303 -5.02 -12.08 19.45
C LEU A 303 -4.89 -12.61 20.88
N ARG A 304 -5.95 -13.19 21.46
CA ARG A 304 -5.88 -13.81 22.80
C ARG A 304 -4.85 -14.94 22.87
N SER A 305 -4.71 -15.72 21.80
CA SER A 305 -3.74 -16.81 21.70
C SER A 305 -2.36 -16.38 21.17
N SER A 306 -2.20 -15.13 20.75
CA SER A 306 -0.95 -14.65 20.14
C SER A 306 -0.04 -13.99 21.16
N SER A 307 1.26 -14.31 21.14
CA SER A 307 2.29 -13.57 21.87
C SER A 307 2.70 -12.27 21.16
N THR A 308 2.37 -12.10 19.88
CA THR A 308 2.82 -10.95 19.10
C THR A 308 1.99 -9.70 19.35
N ASP A 309 2.70 -8.57 19.46
CA ASP A 309 2.09 -7.24 19.41
C ASP A 309 1.68 -6.91 17.97
N ILE A 310 0.69 -6.03 17.84
CA ILE A 310 0.15 -5.59 16.55
C ILE A 310 0.15 -4.08 16.46
N THR A 311 0.16 -3.55 15.23
CA THR A 311 -0.10 -2.12 15.02
C THR A 311 -1.59 -1.86 14.87
N LEU A 312 -2.01 -0.64 15.14
CA LEU A 312 -3.39 -0.23 14.90
C LEU A 312 -3.81 -0.41 13.43
N SER A 313 -2.94 -0.04 12.48
CA SER A 313 -3.18 -0.25 11.05
C SER A 313 -3.32 -1.73 10.69
N SER A 314 -2.54 -2.62 11.32
CA SER A 314 -2.59 -4.05 11.04
C SER A 314 -3.93 -4.68 11.46
N LEU A 315 -4.53 -4.26 12.58
CA LEU A 315 -5.84 -4.74 13.02
C LEU A 315 -6.89 -4.52 11.93
N PHE A 316 -7.05 -3.27 11.49
CA PHE A 316 -8.08 -2.89 10.52
C PHE A 316 -7.76 -3.38 9.10
N SER A 317 -6.49 -3.32 8.69
CA SER A 317 -6.10 -3.83 7.37
C SER A 317 -6.34 -5.33 7.23
N ASN A 318 -6.13 -6.13 8.28
CA ASN A 318 -6.43 -7.56 8.24
C ASN A 318 -7.94 -7.83 8.08
N MET A 319 -8.80 -7.00 8.68
CA MET A 319 -10.25 -7.09 8.49
C MET A 319 -10.66 -6.74 7.04
N ALA A 320 -10.04 -5.72 6.45
CA ALA A 320 -10.23 -5.34 5.05
C ALA A 320 -9.74 -6.43 4.07
N VAL A 321 -8.54 -6.98 4.31
CA VAL A 321 -7.97 -8.11 3.55
C VAL A 321 -8.89 -9.32 3.60
N SER A 322 -9.43 -9.65 4.78
CA SER A 322 -10.35 -10.77 4.94
C SER A 322 -11.59 -10.63 4.06
N LEU A 323 -12.18 -9.44 4.01
CA LEU A 323 -13.35 -9.17 3.18
C LEU A 323 -13.03 -9.29 1.68
N ILE A 324 -11.93 -8.67 1.23
CA ILE A 324 -11.53 -8.71 -0.17
C ILE A 324 -11.23 -10.13 -0.61
N ASN A 325 -10.50 -10.90 0.19
CA ASN A 325 -10.23 -12.31 -0.11
C ASN A 325 -11.53 -13.10 -0.23
N THR A 326 -12.49 -12.90 0.68
CA THR A 326 -13.81 -13.55 0.63
C THR A 326 -14.56 -13.22 -0.66
N GLN A 327 -14.48 -11.98 -1.13
CA GLN A 327 -15.14 -11.55 -2.36
C GLN A 327 -14.47 -12.11 -3.62
N VAL A 328 -13.14 -12.15 -3.64
CA VAL A 328 -12.37 -12.79 -4.71
C VAL A 328 -12.67 -14.28 -4.77
N ASP A 329 -12.76 -14.95 -3.62
CA ASP A 329 -13.14 -16.37 -3.53
C ASP A 329 -14.57 -16.62 -3.99
N ALA A 330 -15.52 -15.78 -3.58
CA ALA A 330 -16.91 -15.87 -4.05
C ALA A 330 -17.02 -15.66 -5.57
N PHE A 331 -16.27 -14.70 -6.13
CA PHE A 331 -16.19 -14.50 -7.56
C PHE A 331 -15.62 -15.74 -8.27
N TYR A 332 -14.44 -16.19 -7.86
CA TYR A 332 -13.72 -17.29 -8.50
C TYR A 332 -14.47 -18.62 -8.40
N SER A 333 -15.04 -18.93 -7.23
CA SER A 333 -15.84 -20.15 -7.04
C SER A 333 -17.09 -20.18 -7.93
N SER A 334 -17.68 -19.01 -8.24
CA SER A 334 -18.88 -18.92 -9.09
C SER A 334 -18.65 -19.20 -10.58
N LEU A 335 -17.40 -19.36 -11.03
CA LEU A 335 -17.07 -19.66 -12.42
C LEU A 335 -17.13 -21.17 -12.71
N HIS A 336 -17.39 -21.54 -13.97
CA HIS A 336 -17.30 -22.92 -14.42
C HIS A 336 -15.84 -23.41 -14.41
N GLU A 337 -15.64 -24.72 -14.24
CA GLU A 337 -14.30 -25.32 -14.17
C GLU A 337 -13.45 -24.98 -15.41
N VAL A 338 -14.04 -25.06 -16.60
CA VAL A 338 -13.39 -24.75 -17.87
C VAL A 338 -12.84 -23.32 -17.95
N GLN A 339 -13.45 -22.36 -17.25
CA GLN A 339 -13.03 -20.95 -17.25
C GLN A 339 -11.81 -20.71 -16.38
N LYS A 340 -11.49 -21.66 -15.48
CA LYS A 340 -10.42 -21.57 -14.49
C LYS A 340 -9.09 -22.14 -15.00
N PHE A 341 -9.08 -22.81 -16.16
CA PHE A 341 -7.90 -23.52 -16.67
C PHE A 341 -6.68 -22.60 -16.85
N GLN A 342 -6.89 -21.33 -17.21
CA GLN A 342 -5.81 -20.34 -17.38
C GLN A 342 -5.45 -19.59 -16.09
N THR A 343 -6.22 -19.79 -15.02
CA THR A 343 -6.04 -19.11 -13.73
C THR A 343 -6.14 -20.13 -12.60
N PRO A 344 -5.11 -20.96 -12.36
CA PRO A 344 -5.10 -21.91 -11.26
C PRO A 344 -5.24 -21.22 -9.90
N GLN A 345 -5.74 -21.94 -8.89
CA GLN A 345 -5.95 -21.40 -7.53
C GLN A 345 -4.68 -20.75 -6.96
N GLN A 346 -3.50 -21.33 -7.22
CA GLN A 346 -2.22 -20.76 -6.78
C GLN A 346 -1.99 -19.33 -7.29
N GLN A 347 -2.39 -19.03 -8.53
CA GLN A 347 -2.26 -17.68 -9.09
C GLN A 347 -3.27 -16.72 -8.45
N VAL A 348 -4.49 -17.20 -8.14
CA VAL A 348 -5.48 -16.43 -7.36
C VAL A 348 -4.92 -16.07 -5.98
N ASP A 349 -4.27 -17.01 -5.30
CA ASP A 349 -3.69 -16.79 -3.98
C ASP A 349 -2.50 -15.82 -4.02
N GLN A 350 -1.68 -15.85 -5.07
CA GLN A 350 -0.63 -14.86 -5.31
C GLN A 350 -1.20 -13.45 -5.51
N ILE A 351 -2.29 -13.32 -6.27
CA ILE A 351 -2.98 -12.04 -6.47
C ILE A 351 -3.49 -11.52 -5.11
N LYS A 352 -4.18 -12.35 -4.31
CA LYS A 352 -4.63 -11.96 -2.97
C LYS A 352 -3.49 -11.50 -2.06
N GLN A 353 -2.35 -12.19 -2.09
CA GLN A 353 -1.17 -11.79 -1.31
C GLN A 353 -0.60 -10.44 -1.76
N HIS A 354 -0.54 -10.19 -3.07
CA HIS A 354 -0.16 -8.87 -3.62
C HIS A 354 -1.11 -7.78 -3.12
N THR A 355 -2.42 -7.99 -3.29
CA THR A 355 -3.45 -7.07 -2.84
C THR A 355 -3.36 -6.82 -1.33
N ALA A 356 -3.11 -7.85 -0.52
CA ALA A 356 -2.98 -7.68 0.93
C ALA A 356 -1.82 -6.76 1.33
N ARG A 357 -0.71 -6.76 0.58
CA ARG A 357 0.40 -5.82 0.81
C ARG A 357 -0.02 -4.38 0.52
N ASP A 358 -0.69 -4.15 -0.62
CA ASP A 358 -1.18 -2.82 -0.99
C ASP A 358 -2.19 -2.29 0.03
N ILE A 359 -3.11 -3.14 0.52
CA ILE A 359 -4.07 -2.77 1.57
C ILE A 359 -3.34 -2.35 2.85
N ARG A 360 -2.39 -3.16 3.33
CA ARG A 360 -1.62 -2.86 4.54
C ARG A 360 -0.87 -1.54 4.41
N PHE A 361 -0.28 -1.26 3.26
CA PHE A 361 0.39 -0.01 2.98
C PHE A 361 -0.55 1.20 3.03
N GLN A 362 -1.76 1.09 2.45
CA GLN A 362 -2.75 2.19 2.53
C GLN A 362 -3.20 2.45 3.97
N PHE A 363 -3.50 1.39 4.73
CA PHE A 363 -3.92 1.53 6.12
C PHE A 363 -2.79 2.07 7.02
N GLU A 364 -1.54 1.75 6.71
CA GLU A 364 -0.39 2.37 7.36
C GLU A 364 -0.31 3.86 7.06
N LYS A 365 -0.49 4.28 5.79
CA LYS A 365 -0.56 5.71 5.44
C LYS A 365 -1.66 6.46 6.20
N MET A 366 -2.86 5.86 6.32
CA MET A 366 -3.98 6.44 7.10
C MET A 366 -3.61 6.63 8.57
N MET A 367 -2.97 5.62 9.17
CA MET A 367 -2.50 5.66 10.55
C MET A 367 -1.47 6.78 10.74
N LEU A 368 -0.56 6.95 9.77
CA LEU A 368 0.43 8.02 9.74
C LEU A 368 -0.13 9.38 9.30
N ARG A 369 -1.45 9.51 9.10
CA ARG A 369 -2.12 10.74 8.65
C ARG A 369 -1.56 11.28 7.33
N LYS A 370 -1.01 10.40 6.49
CA LYS A 370 -0.49 10.72 5.15
C LYS A 370 -1.63 10.68 4.14
N ASP A 371 -1.47 11.40 3.05
CA ASP A 371 -2.41 11.33 1.94
C ASP A 371 -2.47 9.92 1.32
N VAL A 372 -3.70 9.44 1.17
CA VAL A 372 -4.05 8.13 0.60
C VAL A 372 -4.71 8.27 -0.77
N GLY A 373 -4.90 9.48 -1.27
CA GLY A 373 -5.64 9.76 -2.50
C GLY A 373 -7.09 9.31 -2.36
N ILE A 374 -7.54 8.42 -3.26
CA ILE A 374 -8.90 7.88 -3.18
C ILE A 374 -9.06 7.02 -1.93
N ASP A 375 -10.08 7.28 -1.14
CA ASP A 375 -10.38 6.52 0.07
C ASP A 375 -10.66 5.05 -0.24
N PHE A 376 -10.34 4.18 0.70
CA PHE A 376 -10.35 2.74 0.48
C PHE A 376 -11.76 2.18 0.32
N ALA A 377 -12.76 2.74 1.00
CA ALA A 377 -14.16 2.35 0.79
C ALA A 377 -14.60 2.63 -0.66
N THR A 378 -14.21 3.76 -1.24
CA THR A 378 -14.45 4.07 -2.66
C THR A 378 -13.69 3.11 -3.59
N ARG A 379 -12.41 2.81 -3.30
CA ARG A 379 -11.64 1.81 -4.07
C ARG A 379 -12.32 0.44 -4.08
N HIS A 380 -12.79 -0.02 -2.92
CA HIS A 380 -13.50 -1.28 -2.75
C HIS A 380 -14.81 -1.32 -3.52
N LYS A 381 -15.62 -0.25 -3.47
CA LYS A 381 -16.85 -0.15 -4.28
C LYS A 381 -16.56 -0.30 -5.76
N LYS A 382 -15.48 0.32 -6.25
CA LYS A 382 -15.04 0.21 -7.64
C LYS A 382 -14.55 -1.20 -7.99
N MET A 383 -13.81 -1.85 -7.10
CA MET A 383 -13.41 -3.26 -7.26
C MET A 383 -14.64 -4.15 -7.44
N MET A 384 -15.66 -3.98 -6.59
CA MET A 384 -16.91 -4.76 -6.69
C MET A 384 -17.63 -4.54 -8.02
N SER A 385 -17.71 -3.30 -8.50
CA SER A 385 -18.28 -2.98 -9.82
C SER A 385 -17.50 -3.66 -10.95
N ASN A 386 -16.18 -3.59 -10.92
CA ASN A 386 -15.32 -4.21 -11.94
C ASN A 386 -15.38 -5.74 -11.90
N LEU A 387 -15.43 -6.35 -10.72
CA LEU A 387 -15.64 -7.80 -10.57
C LEU A 387 -17.01 -8.22 -11.10
N ALA A 388 -18.06 -7.43 -10.88
CA ALA A 388 -19.39 -7.69 -11.42
C ALA A 388 -19.41 -7.60 -12.96
N ALA A 389 -18.73 -6.60 -13.54
CA ALA A 389 -18.57 -6.49 -15.00
C ALA A 389 -17.81 -7.68 -15.60
N LEU A 390 -16.70 -8.07 -14.98
CA LEU A 390 -15.94 -9.26 -15.38
C LEU A 390 -16.80 -10.52 -15.27
N LYS A 391 -17.56 -10.69 -14.18
CA LYS A 391 -18.48 -11.81 -14.01
C LYS A 391 -19.55 -11.83 -15.12
N ALA A 392 -20.16 -10.69 -15.43
CA ALA A 392 -21.17 -10.60 -16.48
C ALA A 392 -20.62 -11.01 -17.84
N ARG A 393 -19.38 -10.61 -18.16
CA ARG A 393 -18.66 -11.04 -19.37
C ARG A 393 -18.44 -12.56 -19.39
N LEU A 394 -17.88 -13.11 -18.33
CA LEU A 394 -17.58 -14.54 -18.23
C LEU A 394 -18.84 -15.41 -18.20
N SER A 395 -19.97 -14.88 -17.74
CA SER A 395 -21.25 -15.61 -17.68
C SER A 395 -21.89 -15.85 -19.06
N LYS A 396 -21.34 -15.27 -20.13
CA LYS A 396 -21.80 -15.47 -21.53
C LYS A 396 -21.31 -16.77 -22.17
N ILE A 397 -20.54 -17.57 -21.44
CA ILE A 397 -20.08 -18.89 -21.88
C ILE A 397 -21.24 -19.77 -22.35
N THR A 398 -21.09 -20.38 -23.53
CA THR A 398 -22.13 -21.25 -24.13
C THR A 398 -22.08 -22.68 -23.58
N GLU A 399 -23.16 -23.46 -23.74
CA GLU A 399 -23.20 -24.88 -23.34
C GLU A 399 -22.15 -25.73 -24.07
N ASP A 400 -21.80 -25.39 -25.30
CA ASP A 400 -20.75 -26.10 -26.04
C ASP A 400 -19.35 -25.83 -25.45
N GLU A 401 -19.08 -24.61 -25.01
CA GLU A 401 -17.82 -24.24 -24.36
C GLU A 401 -17.66 -24.86 -22.95
N LYS A 402 -18.76 -25.27 -22.30
CA LYS A 402 -18.71 -25.93 -20.99
C LYS A 402 -18.19 -27.36 -21.06
N LYS A 403 -18.12 -27.95 -22.25
CA LYS A 403 -17.70 -29.35 -22.44
C LYS A 403 -16.19 -29.48 -22.26
N ILE A 404 -15.79 -30.48 -21.47
CA ILE A 404 -14.39 -30.85 -21.29
C ILE A 404 -14.10 -32.02 -22.22
N THR A 405 -13.08 -31.88 -23.04
CA THR A 405 -12.57 -32.95 -23.90
C THR A 405 -11.33 -33.55 -23.26
N VAL A 406 -11.15 -34.87 -23.38
CA VAL A 406 -9.93 -35.54 -22.94
C VAL A 406 -9.12 -35.84 -24.19
N GLY A 407 -7.92 -35.29 -24.26
CA GLY A 407 -6.98 -35.55 -25.35
C GLY A 407 -6.51 -37.00 -25.34
N THR A 408 -5.91 -37.44 -26.46
CA THR A 408 -5.27 -38.76 -26.58
C THR A 408 -4.09 -38.96 -25.61
N ASP A 409 -3.59 -37.87 -25.04
CA ASP A 409 -2.58 -37.79 -23.99
C ASP A 409 -3.16 -37.89 -22.56
N GLY A 410 -4.47 -38.09 -22.42
CA GLY A 410 -5.18 -38.11 -21.15
C GLY A 410 -5.38 -36.73 -20.52
N GLN A 411 -4.93 -35.65 -21.17
CA GLN A 411 -5.07 -34.30 -20.64
C GLN A 411 -6.45 -33.73 -20.91
N ARG A 412 -7.04 -33.11 -19.89
CA ARG A 412 -8.31 -32.39 -20.01
C ARG A 412 -8.06 -31.07 -20.75
N LYS A 413 -8.79 -30.86 -21.85
CA LYS A 413 -8.81 -29.62 -22.63
C LYS A 413 -10.20 -29.02 -22.58
N ALA A 414 -10.24 -27.69 -22.63
CA ALA A 414 -11.47 -26.93 -22.71
C ALA A 414 -11.32 -25.92 -23.85
N ASP A 415 -12.24 -25.98 -24.82
CA ASP A 415 -12.27 -25.08 -25.97
C ASP A 415 -13.13 -23.84 -25.65
N VAL A 416 -12.79 -23.16 -24.56
CA VAL A 416 -13.47 -21.92 -24.13
C VAL A 416 -12.94 -20.75 -24.93
N LYS A 417 -13.83 -19.90 -25.45
CA LYS A 417 -13.43 -18.68 -26.14
C LYS A 417 -12.66 -17.77 -25.19
N ALA A 418 -11.66 -17.05 -25.70
CA ALA A 418 -10.79 -16.22 -24.88
C ALA A 418 -11.54 -15.14 -24.08
N GLU A 419 -12.64 -14.60 -24.62
CA GLU A 419 -13.52 -13.64 -23.95
C GLU A 419 -14.30 -14.22 -22.76
N HIS A 420 -14.48 -15.55 -22.72
CA HIS A 420 -15.22 -16.29 -21.69
C HIS A 420 -14.29 -17.02 -20.70
N SER A 421 -12.98 -17.02 -20.95
CA SER A 421 -11.98 -17.58 -20.03
C SER A 421 -11.49 -16.52 -19.04
N LEU A 422 -11.28 -16.92 -17.79
CA LEU A 422 -10.62 -16.05 -16.81
C LEU A 422 -9.10 -16.15 -16.99
N THR A 423 -8.42 -15.03 -17.18
CA THR A 423 -6.97 -14.95 -17.08
C THR A 423 -6.54 -14.32 -15.76
N SER A 424 -5.37 -14.70 -15.24
CA SER A 424 -4.80 -14.06 -14.05
C SER A 424 -4.57 -12.58 -14.25
N ARG A 425 -4.28 -12.15 -15.49
CA ARG A 425 -4.15 -10.74 -15.84
C ARG A 425 -5.48 -9.99 -15.71
N ASP A 426 -6.61 -10.60 -16.09
CA ASP A 426 -7.93 -9.97 -15.92
C ASP A 426 -8.22 -9.74 -14.44
N LEU A 427 -8.07 -10.77 -13.60
CA LEU A 427 -8.33 -10.66 -12.16
C LEU A 427 -7.38 -9.67 -11.48
N LEU A 428 -6.09 -9.75 -11.76
CA LEU A 428 -5.09 -8.82 -11.23
C LEU A 428 -5.38 -7.38 -11.67
N SER A 429 -5.71 -7.16 -12.95
CA SER A 429 -5.99 -5.81 -13.47
C SER A 429 -7.25 -5.21 -12.84
N VAL A 430 -8.30 -6.00 -12.61
CA VAL A 430 -9.49 -5.56 -11.86
C VAL A 430 -9.10 -5.08 -10.46
N ILE A 431 -8.26 -5.83 -9.76
CA ILE A 431 -7.91 -5.54 -8.37
C ILE A 431 -6.89 -4.40 -8.27
N ASP A 432 -5.81 -4.42 -9.05
CA ASP A 432 -4.74 -3.41 -8.97
C ASP A 432 -5.17 -2.03 -9.50
N SER A 433 -6.04 -1.99 -10.52
CA SER A 433 -6.62 -0.74 -11.02
C SER A 433 -7.58 -0.07 -10.02
N THR A 434 -7.98 -0.78 -8.96
CA THR A 434 -8.94 -0.30 -7.96
C THR A 434 -8.33 -0.20 -6.58
N ILE A 435 -7.94 -1.31 -5.98
CA ILE A 435 -7.36 -1.37 -4.63
C ILE A 435 -5.98 -0.72 -4.60
N GLY A 436 -5.11 -1.04 -5.57
CA GLY A 436 -3.82 -0.38 -5.74
C GLY A 436 -3.96 1.08 -6.21
N ASP A 437 -5.04 1.38 -6.92
CA ASP A 437 -5.38 2.69 -7.50
C ASP A 437 -4.31 3.21 -8.47
N ARG A 438 -3.54 2.31 -9.08
CA ARG A 438 -2.44 2.65 -10.00
C ARG A 438 -2.99 3.13 -11.33
N PHE A 439 -2.58 4.33 -11.78
CA PHE A 439 -3.14 4.97 -12.98
C PHE A 439 -2.90 4.15 -14.25
N ASP A 440 -1.68 3.66 -14.41
CA ASP A 440 -1.27 2.76 -15.49
C ASP A 440 -2.13 1.49 -15.55
N GLU A 441 -2.41 0.87 -14.40
CA GLU A 441 -3.29 -0.30 -14.33
C GLU A 441 -4.74 0.06 -14.66
N ARG A 442 -5.23 1.26 -14.34
CA ARG A 442 -6.57 1.74 -14.78
C ARG A 442 -6.65 1.88 -16.30
N VAL A 443 -5.61 2.45 -16.92
CA VAL A 443 -5.55 2.58 -18.37
C VAL A 443 -5.50 1.20 -19.03
N LEU A 444 -4.62 0.32 -18.55
CA LEU A 444 -4.49 -1.05 -19.06
C LEU A 444 -5.78 -1.86 -18.90
N PHE A 445 -6.44 -1.75 -17.75
CA PHE A 445 -7.74 -2.37 -17.51
C PHE A 445 -8.77 -1.90 -18.55
N SER A 446 -8.89 -0.57 -18.75
CA SER A 446 -9.85 -0.01 -19.70
C SER A 446 -9.58 -0.42 -21.16
N LEU A 447 -8.29 -0.52 -21.55
CA LEU A 447 -7.91 -0.98 -22.88
C LEU A 447 -8.18 -2.48 -23.06
N ASN A 448 -7.93 -3.29 -22.03
CA ASN A 448 -8.23 -4.71 -22.07
C ASN A 448 -9.74 -4.97 -22.15
N GLU A 449 -10.56 -4.23 -21.41
CA GLU A 449 -12.04 -4.32 -21.53
C GLU A 449 -12.51 -3.98 -22.94
N ARG A 450 -11.94 -2.93 -23.56
CA ARG A 450 -12.22 -2.60 -24.97
C ARG A 450 -11.77 -3.71 -25.92
N ARG A 451 -10.58 -4.28 -25.69
CA ARG A 451 -10.02 -5.38 -26.49
C ARG A 451 -10.95 -6.60 -26.46
N VAL A 452 -11.39 -7.00 -25.28
CA VAL A 452 -12.27 -8.17 -25.12
C VAL A 452 -13.66 -7.91 -25.69
N ASN A 453 -14.25 -6.72 -25.50
CA ASN A 453 -15.53 -6.38 -26.14
C ASN A 453 -15.46 -6.43 -27.68
N ARG A 454 -14.35 -5.94 -28.26
CA ARG A 454 -14.13 -6.00 -29.71
C ARG A 454 -13.90 -7.43 -30.19
N LEU A 455 -13.21 -8.25 -29.40
CA LEU A 455 -13.01 -9.66 -29.70
C LEU A 455 -14.33 -10.43 -29.74
N GLU A 456 -15.19 -10.23 -28.74
CA GLU A 456 -16.52 -10.82 -28.66
C GLU A 456 -17.36 -10.45 -29.90
N LYS A 457 -17.50 -9.15 -30.19
CA LYS A 457 -18.20 -8.66 -31.39
C LYS A 457 -17.63 -9.22 -32.69
N ARG A 458 -16.30 -9.35 -32.79
CA ARG A 458 -15.64 -9.95 -33.96
C ARG A 458 -16.03 -11.41 -34.13
N ASN A 459 -16.05 -12.18 -33.03
CA ASN A 459 -16.40 -13.59 -33.06
C ASN A 459 -17.89 -13.79 -33.38
N GLU A 460 -18.78 -12.98 -32.81
CA GLU A 460 -20.21 -12.95 -33.17
C GLU A 460 -20.41 -12.68 -34.67
N LYS A 461 -19.76 -11.64 -35.21
CA LYS A 461 -19.87 -11.31 -36.64
C LYS A 461 -19.27 -12.38 -37.54
N LYS A 462 -18.20 -13.05 -37.11
CA LYS A 462 -17.61 -14.18 -37.82
C LYS A 462 -18.57 -15.38 -37.87
N GLU A 463 -19.27 -15.66 -36.80
CA GLU A 463 -20.28 -16.72 -36.74
C GLU A 463 -21.49 -16.40 -37.62
N GLU A 464 -22.04 -15.18 -37.53
CA GLU A 464 -23.12 -14.71 -38.40
C GLU A 464 -22.72 -14.78 -39.89
N LEU A 465 -21.50 -14.33 -40.21
CA LEU A 465 -20.97 -14.37 -41.56
C LEU A 465 -20.83 -15.81 -42.05
N GLN A 466 -20.28 -16.71 -41.22
CA GLN A 466 -20.15 -18.11 -41.57
C GLN A 466 -21.52 -18.75 -41.86
N GLU A 467 -22.55 -18.46 -41.05
CA GLU A 467 -23.90 -18.96 -41.27
C GLU A 467 -24.49 -18.43 -42.58
N LEU A 468 -24.35 -17.13 -42.88
CA LEU A 468 -24.81 -16.55 -44.13
C LEU A 468 -24.06 -17.07 -45.36
N THR A 469 -22.72 -17.19 -45.30
CA THR A 469 -21.92 -17.75 -46.38
C THR A 469 -22.29 -19.22 -46.63
N THR A 470 -22.55 -19.98 -45.57
CA THR A 470 -23.02 -21.38 -45.68
C THR A 470 -24.38 -21.43 -46.37
N LYS A 471 -25.34 -20.60 -45.94
CA LYS A 471 -26.66 -20.47 -46.58
C LYS A 471 -26.54 -20.09 -48.06
N LEU A 472 -25.67 -19.12 -48.38
CA LEU A 472 -25.44 -18.68 -49.76
C LEU A 472 -24.81 -19.79 -50.62
N LYS A 473 -23.89 -20.58 -50.08
CA LYS A 473 -23.29 -21.73 -50.78
C LYS A 473 -24.34 -22.80 -51.10
N ILE A 474 -25.28 -23.07 -50.18
CA ILE A 474 -26.41 -23.99 -50.41
C ILE A 474 -27.33 -23.44 -51.51
N PHE A 475 -27.67 -22.14 -51.49
CA PHE A 475 -28.39 -21.49 -52.58
C PHE A 475 -27.64 -21.58 -53.92
N GLY A 476 -26.32 -21.38 -53.91
CA GLY A 476 -25.46 -21.52 -55.08
C GLY A 476 -25.55 -22.91 -55.68
N GLN A 477 -25.52 -23.96 -54.84
CA GLN A 477 -25.68 -25.33 -55.31
C GLN A 477 -27.06 -25.56 -55.96
N VAL A 478 -28.14 -25.09 -55.33
CA VAL A 478 -29.50 -25.19 -55.91
C VAL A 478 -29.54 -24.49 -57.27
N GLN A 479 -28.95 -23.30 -57.37
CA GLN A 479 -28.89 -22.53 -58.60
C GLN A 479 -28.07 -23.25 -59.68
N THR A 480 -26.94 -23.86 -59.33
CA THR A 480 -26.13 -24.66 -60.26
C THR A 480 -26.93 -25.84 -60.80
N THR A 481 -27.64 -26.59 -59.94
CA THR A 481 -28.51 -27.69 -60.39
C THR A 481 -29.62 -27.21 -61.32
N ILE A 482 -30.28 -26.08 -61.01
CA ILE A 482 -31.29 -25.48 -61.88
C ILE A 482 -30.69 -25.09 -63.24
N SER A 483 -29.50 -24.46 -63.25
CA SER A 483 -28.82 -24.07 -64.48
C SER A 483 -28.42 -25.29 -65.34
N THR A 484 -27.92 -26.36 -64.72
CA THR A 484 -27.66 -27.62 -65.43
C THR A 484 -28.92 -28.15 -66.10
N LYS A 485 -30.05 -28.17 -65.37
CA LYS A 485 -31.35 -28.60 -65.93
C LYS A 485 -31.88 -27.66 -67.00
N LEU A 486 -31.58 -26.36 -66.95
CA LEU A 486 -31.92 -25.42 -68.02
C LEU A 486 -31.10 -25.64 -69.30
N SER A 487 -29.90 -26.20 -69.20
CA SER A 487 -29.01 -26.47 -70.34
C SER A 487 -29.25 -27.83 -71.00
N GLU A 488 -29.97 -28.74 -70.35
CA GLU A 488 -30.31 -30.06 -70.88
C GLU A 488 -31.47 -29.96 -71.89
N ILE A 489 -31.40 -30.76 -72.96
CA ILE A 489 -32.52 -30.94 -73.91
C ILE A 489 -33.60 -31.77 -73.22
N ILE A 490 -34.86 -31.33 -73.35
CA ILE A 490 -35.97 -32.02 -72.69
C ILE A 490 -36.23 -33.35 -73.36
N ASN A 491 -36.16 -34.41 -72.56
CA ASN A 491 -36.51 -35.75 -72.97
C ASN A 491 -37.45 -36.37 -71.93
N SER A 492 -38.70 -36.55 -72.32
CA SER A 492 -39.77 -37.12 -71.48
C SER A 492 -39.52 -38.56 -71.05
N SER A 493 -38.63 -39.29 -71.74
CA SER A 493 -38.29 -40.69 -71.46
C SER A 493 -37.22 -40.82 -70.37
N THR A 494 -36.29 -39.87 -70.29
CA THR A 494 -35.16 -39.88 -69.34
C THR A 494 -35.36 -38.90 -68.19
N GLY A 495 -36.25 -37.92 -68.33
CA GLY A 495 -36.44 -36.83 -67.38
C GLY A 495 -35.39 -35.73 -67.48
N ASP A 496 -34.57 -35.73 -68.53
CA ASP A 496 -33.59 -34.68 -68.80
C ASP A 496 -34.29 -33.34 -69.05
N GLY A 497 -33.71 -32.24 -68.57
CA GLY A 497 -34.32 -30.91 -68.62
C GLY A 497 -35.43 -30.67 -67.58
N HIS A 498 -35.79 -31.68 -66.78
CA HIS A 498 -36.74 -31.54 -65.67
C HIS A 498 -36.02 -31.40 -64.31
N TYR A 499 -36.41 -30.38 -63.55
CA TYR A 499 -35.95 -30.17 -62.19
C TYR A 499 -37.05 -30.56 -61.19
N TYR A 500 -36.75 -31.54 -60.34
CA TYR A 500 -37.65 -32.04 -59.28
C TYR A 500 -37.10 -31.65 -57.91
N PRO A 501 -37.51 -30.52 -57.31
CA PRO A 501 -36.92 -30.03 -56.06
C PRO A 501 -36.94 -31.04 -54.91
N ASP A 502 -37.97 -31.90 -54.84
CA ASP A 502 -38.09 -32.90 -53.77
C ASP A 502 -37.23 -34.17 -54.00
N ARG A 503 -36.80 -34.42 -55.25
CA ARG A 503 -35.94 -35.56 -55.59
C ARG A 503 -34.45 -35.19 -55.65
N GLN A 504 -34.13 -33.90 -55.57
CA GLN A 504 -32.75 -33.41 -55.57
C GLN A 504 -32.23 -33.37 -54.14
N HIS A 505 -31.18 -34.16 -53.87
CA HIS A 505 -30.59 -34.29 -52.54
C HIS A 505 -29.28 -33.51 -52.42
N PHE A 506 -29.05 -32.91 -51.26
CA PHE A 506 -27.72 -32.40 -50.93
C PHE A 506 -26.77 -33.55 -50.61
N THR A 507 -25.67 -33.67 -51.35
CA THR A 507 -24.66 -34.72 -51.17
C THR A 507 -23.29 -34.13 -50.84
N TYR A 508 -22.40 -34.95 -50.26
CA TYR A 508 -21.03 -34.55 -49.94
C TYR A 508 -20.26 -33.99 -51.16
N LYS A 509 -20.52 -34.51 -52.38
CA LYS A 509 -19.90 -34.05 -53.62
C LYS A 509 -20.26 -32.62 -53.98
N HIS A 510 -21.51 -32.21 -53.71
CA HIS A 510 -21.99 -30.85 -54.02
C HIS A 510 -21.21 -29.76 -53.28
N PHE A 511 -20.58 -30.09 -52.15
CA PHE A 511 -19.86 -29.13 -51.33
C PHE A 511 -18.35 -29.39 -51.29
N GLY A 512 -17.85 -30.34 -52.09
CA GLY A 512 -16.43 -30.66 -52.22
C GLY A 512 -15.85 -31.51 -51.07
N TYR A 513 -16.69 -32.23 -50.33
CA TYR A 513 -16.21 -33.17 -49.32
C TYR A 513 -15.81 -34.50 -49.99
N GLU A 514 -14.88 -35.24 -49.38
CA GLU A 514 -14.44 -36.55 -49.89
C GLU A 514 -15.38 -37.68 -49.49
N THR A 515 -16.03 -37.58 -48.32
CA THR A 515 -16.90 -38.64 -47.76
C THR A 515 -18.12 -38.05 -47.08
N GLN A 516 -19.18 -38.88 -46.97
CA GLN A 516 -20.40 -38.53 -46.24
C GLN A 516 -20.13 -38.19 -44.76
N GLN A 517 -19.27 -38.96 -44.08
CA GLN A 517 -18.89 -38.65 -42.69
C GLN A 517 -18.20 -37.29 -42.54
N LYS A 518 -17.38 -36.87 -43.51
CA LYS A 518 -16.76 -35.54 -43.50
C LYS A 518 -17.81 -34.44 -43.72
N PHE A 519 -18.78 -34.69 -44.61
CA PHE A 519 -19.89 -33.77 -44.85
C PHE A 519 -20.79 -33.59 -43.62
N GLU A 520 -21.14 -34.67 -42.92
CA GLU A 520 -21.96 -34.63 -41.69
C GLU A 520 -21.31 -33.81 -40.56
N LYS A 521 -19.97 -33.78 -40.52
CA LYS A 521 -19.20 -32.92 -39.61
C LYS A 521 -19.01 -31.49 -40.12
N GLY A 522 -19.30 -31.26 -41.41
CA GLY A 522 -19.14 -30.02 -42.14
C GLY A 522 -20.14 -28.92 -41.75
N LYS A 523 -19.87 -27.70 -42.22
CA LYS A 523 -20.67 -26.51 -41.87
C LYS A 523 -22.03 -26.52 -42.54
N GLU A 524 -22.09 -26.96 -43.80
CA GLU A 524 -23.29 -27.05 -44.62
C GLU A 524 -24.29 -28.06 -44.06
N PHE A 525 -23.84 -29.26 -43.66
CA PHE A 525 -24.72 -30.26 -43.07
C PHE A 525 -25.28 -29.80 -41.72
N LYS A 526 -24.42 -29.26 -40.84
CA LYS A 526 -24.86 -28.70 -39.54
C LYS A 526 -25.86 -27.56 -39.72
N TYR A 527 -25.67 -26.71 -40.73
CA TYR A 527 -26.65 -25.68 -41.07
C TYR A 527 -27.99 -26.31 -41.47
N LEU A 528 -27.98 -27.28 -42.38
CA LEU A 528 -29.20 -27.96 -42.83
C LEU A 528 -29.91 -28.66 -41.67
N GLU A 529 -29.20 -29.39 -40.82
CA GLU A 529 -29.76 -30.09 -39.65
C GLU A 529 -30.33 -29.12 -38.60
N LYS A 530 -29.70 -27.95 -38.42
CA LYS A 530 -30.18 -26.90 -37.49
C LYS A 530 -31.51 -26.28 -37.95
N HIS A 531 -31.73 -26.16 -39.26
CA HIS A 531 -32.86 -25.41 -39.83
C HIS A 531 -33.96 -26.29 -40.44
N ILE A 532 -33.66 -27.56 -40.72
CA ILE A 532 -34.54 -28.47 -41.47
C ILE A 532 -34.44 -29.86 -40.85
N THR A 533 -35.56 -30.57 -40.76
CA THR A 533 -35.57 -31.98 -40.35
C THR A 533 -35.02 -32.89 -41.46
N PRO A 534 -33.96 -33.69 -41.22
CA PRO A 534 -33.43 -34.61 -42.22
C PRO A 534 -34.43 -35.74 -42.51
N ARG A 535 -34.49 -36.17 -43.77
CA ARG A 535 -35.11 -37.46 -44.13
C ARG A 535 -34.09 -38.58 -43.94
N VAL A 536 -34.56 -39.79 -43.66
CA VAL A 536 -33.71 -40.97 -43.45
C VAL A 536 -33.93 -41.94 -44.60
N GLY A 537 -32.85 -42.28 -45.31
CA GLY A 537 -32.88 -43.26 -46.39
C GLY A 537 -33.08 -44.69 -45.87
N SER A 538 -33.37 -45.62 -46.77
CA SER A 538 -33.45 -47.06 -46.45
C SER A 538 -32.13 -47.65 -45.95
N ASP A 539 -31.01 -46.97 -46.21
CA ASP A 539 -29.66 -47.25 -45.73
C ASP A 539 -29.34 -46.60 -44.37
N GLY A 540 -30.30 -45.90 -43.76
CA GLY A 540 -30.13 -45.19 -42.49
C GLY A 540 -29.40 -43.84 -42.63
N VAL A 541 -29.03 -43.42 -43.84
CA VAL A 541 -28.30 -42.16 -44.07
C VAL A 541 -29.26 -40.98 -44.07
N LYS A 542 -28.89 -39.93 -43.32
CA LYS A 542 -29.64 -38.66 -43.28
C LYS A 542 -29.40 -37.85 -44.56
N TYR A 543 -30.47 -37.34 -45.16
CA TYR A 543 -30.40 -36.47 -46.33
C TYR A 543 -31.40 -35.31 -46.27
N PHE A 544 -31.13 -34.29 -47.07
CA PHE A 544 -31.96 -33.08 -47.19
C PHE A 544 -32.28 -32.84 -48.66
N THR A 545 -33.51 -32.44 -48.96
CA THR A 545 -33.94 -32.13 -50.33
C THR A 545 -33.83 -30.63 -50.63
N HIS A 546 -33.70 -30.28 -51.91
CA HIS A 546 -33.73 -28.88 -52.32
C HIS A 546 -35.07 -28.22 -51.96
N LYS A 547 -36.20 -28.95 -52.08
CA LYS A 547 -37.54 -28.48 -51.67
C LYS A 547 -37.55 -28.02 -50.21
N GLN A 548 -37.10 -28.88 -49.29
CA GLN A 548 -37.07 -28.58 -47.86
C GLN A 548 -36.28 -27.29 -47.56
N PHE A 549 -35.13 -27.13 -48.20
CA PHE A 549 -34.30 -25.93 -48.03
C PHE A 549 -34.96 -24.67 -48.60
N LEU A 550 -35.52 -24.76 -49.81
CA LEU A 550 -36.15 -23.63 -50.49
C LEU A 550 -37.38 -23.13 -49.73
N GLU A 551 -38.23 -24.04 -49.27
CA GLU A 551 -39.41 -23.71 -48.46
C GLU A 551 -39.01 -23.06 -47.12
N ASN A 552 -38.01 -23.63 -46.42
CA ASN A 552 -37.45 -23.03 -45.20
C ASN A 552 -36.87 -21.63 -45.47
N ALA A 553 -36.26 -21.41 -46.63
CA ALA A 553 -35.72 -20.12 -47.02
C ALA A 553 -36.79 -19.15 -47.57
N GLY A 554 -38.07 -19.52 -47.56
CA GLY A 554 -39.19 -18.69 -47.97
C GLY A 554 -39.35 -18.55 -49.49
N VAL A 555 -38.87 -19.53 -50.26
CA VAL A 555 -39.18 -19.69 -51.69
C VAL A 555 -40.38 -20.62 -51.83
N THR A 556 -41.41 -20.17 -52.54
CA THR A 556 -42.61 -20.97 -52.80
C THR A 556 -42.32 -22.05 -53.84
N VAL A 557 -42.43 -23.32 -53.44
CA VAL A 557 -42.31 -24.49 -54.34
C VAL A 557 -43.71 -25.02 -54.67
N SER A 558 -44.34 -24.45 -55.70
CA SER A 558 -45.73 -24.73 -56.10
C SER A 558 -45.92 -25.92 -57.02
N ARG A 559 -44.84 -26.55 -57.50
CA ARG A 559 -44.88 -27.67 -58.44
C ARG A 559 -43.90 -28.76 -58.04
N ASP A 560 -44.26 -30.00 -58.33
CA ASP A 560 -43.37 -31.15 -58.12
C ASP A 560 -42.24 -31.19 -59.16
N VAL A 561 -42.48 -30.61 -60.34
CA VAL A 561 -41.53 -30.54 -61.45
C VAL A 561 -41.53 -29.16 -62.11
N TYR A 562 -40.33 -28.68 -62.44
CA TYR A 562 -40.09 -27.45 -63.19
C TYR A 562 -39.28 -27.77 -64.44
N TYR A 563 -39.78 -27.34 -65.60
CA TYR A 563 -39.12 -27.44 -66.89
C TYR A 563 -39.58 -26.25 -67.76
N ASN A 564 -38.84 -25.93 -68.81
CA ASN A 564 -39.28 -24.97 -69.81
C ASN A 564 -39.91 -25.71 -70.99
N ASN A 565 -40.87 -25.16 -71.69
CA ASN A 565 -41.26 -25.65 -73.01
C ASN A 565 -41.47 -24.45 -73.95
N THR A 566 -41.97 -24.69 -75.16
CA THR A 566 -42.22 -23.64 -76.16
C THR A 566 -43.12 -22.53 -75.62
N ASP A 567 -44.09 -22.88 -74.77
CA ASP A 567 -45.15 -21.96 -74.34
C ASP A 567 -44.96 -21.44 -72.89
N ASN A 568 -44.15 -22.12 -72.08
CA ASN A 568 -44.01 -21.83 -70.65
C ASN A 568 -42.56 -21.95 -70.15
N LYS A 569 -42.09 -20.92 -69.44
CA LYS A 569 -40.73 -20.85 -68.87
C LYS A 569 -40.71 -21.12 -67.37
N TYR A 570 -41.34 -22.20 -66.91
CA TYR A 570 -41.53 -22.45 -65.47
C TYR A 570 -40.22 -22.61 -64.71
N LEU A 571 -39.23 -23.30 -65.27
CA LEU A 571 -37.92 -23.47 -64.63
C LEU A 571 -37.14 -22.16 -64.59
N SER A 572 -37.18 -21.34 -65.66
CA SER A 572 -36.54 -20.01 -65.65
C SER A 572 -37.22 -19.04 -64.68
N ASN A 573 -38.55 -19.05 -64.58
CA ASN A 573 -39.28 -18.22 -63.63
C ASN A 573 -38.98 -18.64 -62.19
N PHE A 574 -38.92 -19.95 -61.93
CA PHE A 574 -38.53 -20.49 -60.64
C PHE A 574 -37.07 -20.13 -60.28
N SER A 575 -36.14 -20.25 -61.23
CA SER A 575 -34.75 -19.82 -61.10
C SER A 575 -34.64 -18.35 -60.68
N SER A 576 -35.43 -17.47 -61.30
CA SER A 576 -35.51 -16.05 -60.91
C SER A 576 -36.03 -15.86 -59.48
N SER A 577 -37.01 -16.67 -59.05
CA SER A 577 -37.52 -16.65 -57.68
C SER A 577 -36.44 -17.05 -56.67
N VAL A 578 -35.72 -18.15 -56.93
CA VAL A 578 -34.58 -18.59 -56.09
C VAL A 578 -33.49 -17.51 -56.04
N SER A 579 -33.14 -16.91 -57.18
CA SER A 579 -32.16 -15.82 -57.26
C SER A 579 -32.60 -14.58 -56.48
N SER A 580 -33.88 -14.23 -56.50
CA SER A 580 -34.40 -13.07 -55.76
C SER A 580 -34.26 -13.22 -54.25
N LYS A 581 -34.24 -14.46 -53.72
CA LYS A 581 -33.97 -14.73 -52.29
C LYS A 581 -32.49 -14.82 -51.96
N SER A 582 -31.63 -15.20 -52.90
CA SER A 582 -30.18 -15.28 -52.66
C SER A 582 -29.46 -13.93 -52.75
N LYS A 583 -29.94 -12.99 -53.58
CA LYS A 583 -29.34 -11.65 -53.73
C LYS A 583 -29.23 -10.85 -52.41
N PRO A 584 -30.32 -10.66 -51.62
CA PRO A 584 -30.22 -9.95 -50.35
C PRO A 584 -29.30 -10.62 -49.32
N ILE A 585 -29.17 -11.95 -49.40
CA ILE A 585 -28.22 -12.72 -48.56
C ILE A 585 -26.79 -12.39 -48.97
N ASN A 586 -26.49 -12.33 -50.27
CA ASN A 586 -25.18 -11.92 -50.77
C ASN A 586 -24.81 -10.49 -50.36
N ASP A 587 -25.76 -9.55 -50.47
CA ASP A 587 -25.55 -8.17 -50.02
C ASP A 587 -25.27 -8.12 -48.51
N SER A 588 -26.00 -8.93 -47.72
CA SER A 588 -25.77 -9.08 -46.29
C SER A 588 -24.40 -9.68 -45.96
N VAL A 589 -23.91 -10.64 -46.75
CA VAL A 589 -22.55 -11.21 -46.63
C VAL A 589 -21.51 -10.13 -46.87
N GLN A 590 -21.66 -9.30 -47.90
CA GLN A 590 -20.75 -8.19 -48.19
C GLN A 590 -20.72 -7.17 -47.06
N LEU A 591 -21.90 -6.69 -46.61
CA LEU A 591 -22.00 -5.74 -45.50
C LEU A 591 -21.37 -6.27 -44.21
N LYS A 592 -21.64 -7.54 -43.85
CA LYS A 592 -21.03 -8.16 -42.66
C LYS A 592 -19.53 -8.39 -42.83
N THR A 593 -19.04 -8.65 -44.03
CA THR A 593 -17.59 -8.77 -44.30
C THR A 593 -16.89 -7.43 -44.06
N THR A 594 -17.45 -6.33 -44.55
CA THR A 594 -16.94 -4.98 -44.28
C THR A 594 -16.96 -4.69 -42.78
N ALA A 595 -18.09 -4.91 -42.10
CA ALA A 595 -18.19 -4.71 -40.66
C ALA A 595 -17.18 -5.56 -39.86
N LEU A 596 -16.95 -6.82 -40.27
CA LEU A 596 -15.97 -7.70 -39.64
C LEU A 596 -14.54 -7.20 -39.85
N SER A 597 -14.22 -6.69 -41.04
CA SER A 597 -12.93 -6.06 -41.35
C SER A 597 -12.68 -4.84 -40.46
N ASP A 598 -13.69 -3.96 -40.33
CA ASP A 598 -13.60 -2.77 -39.50
C ASP A 598 -13.40 -3.11 -38.02
N ILE A 599 -14.16 -4.07 -37.47
CA ILE A 599 -14.01 -4.53 -36.08
C ILE A 599 -12.64 -5.17 -35.86
N SER A 600 -12.13 -5.93 -36.84
CA SER A 600 -10.81 -6.56 -36.77
C SER A 600 -9.68 -5.53 -36.77
N SER A 601 -9.80 -4.49 -37.61
CA SER A 601 -8.89 -3.34 -37.63
C SER A 601 -8.88 -2.62 -36.28
N GLN A 602 -10.06 -2.32 -35.73
CA GLN A 602 -10.19 -1.69 -34.42
C GLN A 602 -9.62 -2.56 -33.29
N TYR A 603 -9.83 -3.88 -33.33
CA TYR A 603 -9.24 -4.81 -32.37
C TYR A 603 -7.71 -4.74 -32.40
N ASN A 604 -7.11 -4.81 -33.60
CA ASN A 604 -5.66 -4.72 -33.76
C ASN A 604 -5.10 -3.37 -33.28
N ALA A 605 -5.79 -2.27 -33.58
CA ALA A 605 -5.41 -0.94 -33.08
C ALA A 605 -5.43 -0.86 -31.54
N THR A 606 -6.37 -1.54 -30.86
CA THR A 606 -6.36 -1.62 -29.39
C THR A 606 -5.18 -2.41 -28.86
N VAL A 607 -4.86 -3.55 -29.49
CA VAL A 607 -3.71 -4.37 -29.11
C VAL A 607 -2.40 -3.57 -29.28
N GLU A 608 -2.26 -2.85 -30.38
CA GLU A 608 -1.11 -1.98 -30.63
C GLU A 608 -1.01 -0.85 -29.60
N ALA A 609 -2.14 -0.20 -29.27
CA ALA A 609 -2.19 0.85 -28.25
C ALA A 609 -1.77 0.34 -26.87
N MET A 610 -2.19 -0.88 -26.49
CA MET A 610 -1.76 -1.53 -25.24
C MET A 610 -0.25 -1.78 -25.24
N ASN A 611 0.29 -2.35 -26.32
CA ASN A 611 1.72 -2.62 -26.42
C ASN A 611 2.56 -1.34 -26.35
N LYS A 612 2.15 -0.29 -27.08
CA LYS A 612 2.81 1.03 -27.04
C LYS A 612 2.77 1.64 -25.64
N PHE A 613 1.65 1.50 -24.92
CA PHE A 613 1.52 2.00 -23.55
C PHE A 613 2.49 1.29 -22.61
N VAL A 614 2.53 -0.04 -22.63
CA VAL A 614 3.45 -0.84 -21.80
C VAL A 614 4.91 -0.50 -22.11
N GLN A 615 5.29 -0.40 -23.37
CA GLN A 615 6.64 -0.03 -23.79
C GLN A 615 7.01 1.39 -23.32
N LYS A 616 6.13 2.37 -23.52
CA LYS A 616 6.38 3.75 -23.10
C LYS A 616 6.51 3.85 -21.57
N TYR A 617 5.67 3.13 -20.82
CA TYR A 617 5.74 3.08 -19.37
C TYR A 617 7.07 2.48 -18.90
N HIS A 618 7.49 1.35 -19.48
CA HIS A 618 8.78 0.73 -19.19
C HIS A 618 9.96 1.68 -19.48
N ASN A 619 9.93 2.36 -20.62
CA ASN A 619 10.97 3.32 -21.00
C ASN A 619 11.05 4.51 -20.03
N ILE A 620 9.90 5.03 -19.57
CA ILE A 620 9.85 6.12 -18.58
C ILE A 620 10.41 5.63 -17.24
N LEU A 621 10.01 4.44 -16.77
CA LEU A 621 10.54 3.88 -15.53
C LEU A 621 12.05 3.68 -15.59
N GLN A 622 12.58 3.13 -16.69
CA GLN A 622 14.02 3.01 -16.89
C GLN A 622 14.73 4.38 -16.91
N ALA A 623 14.14 5.39 -17.55
CA ALA A 623 14.70 6.74 -17.58
C ALA A 623 14.76 7.36 -16.18
N ILE A 624 13.70 7.18 -15.37
CA ILE A 624 13.67 7.63 -13.97
C ILE A 624 14.72 6.88 -13.14
N LEU A 625 14.81 5.55 -13.27
CA LEU A 625 15.79 4.72 -12.57
C LEU A 625 17.24 5.01 -12.96
N ARG A 626 17.49 5.59 -14.13
CA ARG A 626 18.83 6.06 -14.56
C ARG A 626 19.13 7.49 -14.10
N ALA A 627 18.10 8.27 -13.80
CA ALA A 627 18.23 9.65 -13.36
C ALA A 627 18.35 9.78 -11.83
N ILE A 628 18.04 8.71 -11.10
CA ILE A 628 18.31 8.50 -9.67
C ILE A 628 19.60 7.70 -9.56
#